data_AF-A0A1C4RNV8-F1
#
_entry.id   AF-A0A1C4RNV8-F1
#
_cell.length_a   1.000
_cell.length_b   1.000
_cell.length_c   1.000
_cell.angle_alpha   90.00
_cell.angle_beta   90.00
_cell.angle_gamma   90.00
#
_symmetry.space_group_name_H-M   'P 1'
#
loop_
_entity.id
_entity.type
_entity.pdbx_description
1 polymer ?
#
loop_
_entity_poly.entity_id
_entity_poly.type
_entity_poly.pdbx_seq_one_letter_code
_entity_poly.pdbx_strand_id
1 'polypeptide(L)'
;MDFWIQTGSPEARDVPGVVDNMPEAIAEMYPADTDRMVLSWNGVPVSLVYCEELQVMVDDIAVMLARLAEGSDKPVHVRWGPSGFQAEWRINRDGDDLVVDSHWDTVDWGPADLLNKRSRLVVPEAHFRSEWLKVLRLLVDDIAARSVVMEDTLIFDQVRAVLAAGTLPLASAEQIQRGARIPRTTGNTVEFRAAAEESKESGAVLWAVDSAVARLFTGHAALVSQLLGIPSGIGADARIDGEALREFCEVALDRYGRTDQGIERSLTVGFLATALELLHRAGHDVPPTVSAEQRAAWTALRDQHAPQMPR
;
A
#
# COMPACT_ATOMS: atom_id res chain seq x y z
N MET A 1 4.17 -11.61 1.76
CA MET A 1 5.45 -11.03 1.28
C MET A 1 5.81 -9.96 2.27
N ASP A 2 6.94 -10.13 2.93
CA ASP A 2 7.24 -9.39 4.15
C ASP A 2 7.99 -8.08 3.88
N PHE A 3 8.62 -7.96 2.70
CA PHE A 3 9.26 -6.72 2.23
C PHE A 3 8.89 -6.42 0.79
N TRP A 4 8.48 -5.19 0.50
CA TRP A 4 8.29 -4.68 -0.86
C TRP A 4 8.28 -3.14 -0.85
N ILE A 5 8.58 -2.54 -1.99
CA ILE A 5 8.53 -1.10 -2.21
C ILE A 5 7.62 -0.79 -3.41
N GLN A 6 6.65 0.08 -3.20
CA GLN A 6 5.82 0.67 -4.24
C GLN A 6 6.28 2.12 -4.45
N THR A 7 6.80 2.42 -5.62
CA THR A 7 7.29 3.76 -5.98
C THR A 7 6.18 4.76 -6.35
N GLY A 8 4.93 4.30 -6.55
CA GLY A 8 3.88 5.18 -7.06
C GLY A 8 4.21 5.71 -8.47
N SER A 9 3.64 6.85 -8.83
CA SER A 9 3.91 7.56 -10.09
C SER A 9 4.12 9.06 -9.84
N PRO A 10 5.19 9.45 -9.12
CA PRO A 10 5.39 10.84 -8.73
C PRO A 10 5.51 11.75 -9.95
N GLU A 11 4.82 12.88 -9.92
CA GLU A 11 5.02 13.96 -10.89
C GLU A 11 6.43 14.55 -10.69
N ALA A 12 7.32 14.33 -11.65
CA ALA A 12 8.62 14.98 -11.71
C ALA A 12 8.57 16.21 -12.61
N ARG A 13 8.95 17.37 -12.06
CA ARG A 13 8.99 18.69 -12.71
C ARG A 13 10.35 18.93 -13.36
N ASP A 14 10.41 19.90 -14.28
CA ASP A 14 11.67 20.39 -14.81
C ASP A 14 12.48 21.09 -13.71
N VAL A 15 13.80 20.84 -13.68
CA VAL A 15 14.73 21.45 -12.74
C VAL A 15 15.45 22.62 -13.44
N PRO A 16 15.23 23.88 -13.03
CA PRO A 16 15.80 25.03 -13.71
C PRO A 16 17.28 25.22 -13.32
N GLY A 17 18.17 25.13 -14.31
CA GLY A 17 19.57 25.47 -14.13
C GLY A 17 20.45 24.26 -13.82
N VAL A 18 21.49 24.48 -13.01
CA VAL A 18 22.45 23.45 -12.59
C VAL A 18 22.28 23.29 -11.08
N VAL A 19 22.12 22.06 -10.62
CA VAL A 19 22.07 21.70 -9.20
C VAL A 19 23.42 21.14 -8.75
N ASP A 20 23.71 21.17 -7.46
CA ASP A 20 24.99 20.75 -6.91
C ASP A 20 25.20 19.24 -7.09
N ASN A 21 24.17 18.42 -6.84
CA ASN A 21 24.29 16.96 -6.80
C ASN A 21 22.93 16.23 -6.95
N MET A 22 22.96 14.90 -6.95
CA MET A 22 21.76 14.06 -7.09
C MET A 22 20.72 14.25 -5.97
N PRO A 23 21.06 14.31 -4.66
CA PRO A 23 20.11 14.70 -3.62
C PRO A 23 19.34 15.99 -3.91
N GLU A 24 20.04 17.06 -4.32
CA GLU A 24 19.39 18.33 -4.65
C GLU A 24 18.51 18.21 -5.90
N ALA A 25 18.96 17.47 -6.92
CA ALA A 25 18.14 17.16 -8.09
C ALA A 25 16.81 16.50 -7.70
N ILE A 26 16.83 15.55 -6.76
CA ILE A 26 15.61 14.88 -6.26
C ILE A 26 14.71 15.87 -5.50
N ALA A 27 15.30 16.72 -4.67
CA ALA A 27 14.59 17.72 -3.89
C ALA A 27 13.87 18.76 -4.77
N GLU A 28 14.51 19.21 -5.85
CA GLU A 28 13.92 20.19 -6.78
C GLU A 28 12.95 19.55 -7.78
N MET A 29 13.25 18.34 -8.25
CA MET A 29 12.46 17.66 -9.28
C MET A 29 11.09 17.20 -8.76
N TYR A 30 11.02 16.73 -7.51
CA TYR A 30 9.78 16.20 -6.95
C TYR A 30 9.07 17.23 -6.06
N PRO A 31 7.76 17.44 -6.24
CA PRO A 31 6.96 18.25 -5.33
C PRO A 31 6.66 17.53 -4.02
N ALA A 32 6.47 18.26 -2.93
CA ALA A 32 6.06 17.69 -1.64
C ALA A 32 4.66 17.04 -1.68
N ASP A 33 3.80 17.50 -2.59
CA ASP A 33 2.42 17.03 -2.78
C ASP A 33 2.27 15.91 -3.82
N THR A 34 3.39 15.34 -4.27
CA THR A 34 3.41 14.22 -5.23
C THR A 34 3.07 12.88 -4.59
N ASP A 35 2.89 11.84 -5.42
CA ASP A 35 2.71 10.47 -4.96
C ASP A 35 3.87 10.05 -4.03
N ARG A 36 3.52 9.45 -2.89
CA ARG A 36 4.50 8.98 -1.91
C ARG A 36 4.96 7.57 -2.25
N MET A 37 6.23 7.28 -1.97
CA MET A 37 6.74 5.91 -1.98
C MET A 37 6.23 5.19 -0.74
N VAL A 38 5.87 3.91 -0.89
CA VAL A 38 5.47 3.05 0.24
C VAL A 38 6.44 1.88 0.35
N LEU A 39 7.10 1.78 1.51
CA LEU A 39 7.89 0.63 1.92
C LEU A 39 7.06 -0.22 2.87
N SER A 40 6.85 -1.49 2.57
CA SER A 40 6.21 -2.44 3.49
C SER A 40 7.27 -3.23 4.25
N TRP A 41 7.17 -3.21 5.58
CA TRP A 41 8.03 -3.97 6.48
C TRP A 41 7.21 -4.92 7.35
N ASN A 42 7.33 -6.23 7.15
CA ASN A 42 6.54 -7.27 7.81
C ASN A 42 5.02 -6.94 7.82
N GLY A 43 4.52 -6.46 6.68
CA GLY A 43 3.14 -6.04 6.48
C GLY A 43 2.76 -4.69 7.10
N VAL A 44 3.72 -3.91 7.61
CA VAL A 44 3.52 -2.56 8.12
C VAL A 44 3.99 -1.55 7.08
N PRO A 45 3.09 -0.72 6.52
CA PRO A 45 3.47 0.26 5.52
C PRO A 45 4.15 1.48 6.16
N VAL A 46 5.19 1.98 5.49
CA VAL A 46 5.91 3.20 5.80
C VAL A 46 5.89 4.08 4.55
N SER A 47 5.43 5.32 4.69
CA SER A 47 5.28 6.24 3.56
C SER A 47 6.37 7.30 3.57
N LEU A 48 7.03 7.49 2.43
CA LEU A 48 8.18 8.37 2.24
C LEU A 48 7.89 9.39 1.14
N VAL A 49 8.16 10.68 1.39
CA VAL A 49 8.17 11.73 0.35
C VAL A 49 9.47 11.64 -0.43
N TYR A 50 9.36 11.86 -1.73
CA TYR A 50 10.50 11.91 -2.63
C TYR A 50 11.44 13.08 -2.30
N CYS A 51 10.89 14.28 -2.19
CA CYS A 51 11.68 15.50 -2.04
C CYS A 51 12.18 15.76 -0.61
N GLU A 52 11.76 15.00 0.40
CA GLU A 52 12.22 15.19 1.79
C GLU A 52 13.05 13.99 2.25
N GLU A 53 12.50 12.79 2.17
CA GLU A 53 13.18 11.58 2.66
C GLU A 53 14.12 11.00 1.61
N LEU A 54 13.66 10.81 0.37
CA LEU A 54 14.46 10.09 -0.61
C LEU A 54 15.71 10.86 -1.04
N GLN A 55 15.68 12.19 -1.08
CA GLN A 55 16.88 13.01 -1.30
C GLN A 55 17.98 12.74 -0.26
N VAL A 56 17.62 12.51 1.00
CA VAL A 56 18.58 12.21 2.08
C VAL A 56 19.04 10.75 2.03
N MET A 57 18.18 9.84 1.59
CA MET A 57 18.46 8.40 1.61
C MET A 57 19.25 7.89 0.39
N VAL A 58 19.26 8.61 -0.74
CA VAL A 58 19.73 8.07 -2.02
C VAL A 58 21.18 7.57 -1.99
N ASP A 59 22.08 8.28 -1.32
CA ASP A 59 23.49 7.88 -1.19
C ASP A 59 23.62 6.60 -0.34
N ASP A 60 22.97 6.57 0.82
CA ASP A 60 22.97 5.40 1.71
C ASP A 60 22.38 4.17 1.02
N ILE A 61 21.35 4.33 0.19
CA ILE A 61 20.77 3.25 -0.63
C ILE A 61 21.82 2.72 -1.61
N ALA A 62 22.53 3.61 -2.31
CA ALA A 62 23.55 3.22 -3.28
C ALA A 62 24.72 2.49 -2.61
N VAL A 63 25.22 3.00 -1.48
CA VAL A 63 26.29 2.38 -0.68
C VAL A 63 25.85 1.03 -0.14
N MET A 64 24.64 0.93 0.41
CA MET A 64 24.07 -0.33 0.92
C MET A 64 24.03 -1.39 -0.19
N LEU A 65 23.48 -1.05 -1.35
CA LEU A 65 23.36 -2.00 -2.46
C LEU A 65 24.71 -2.40 -3.04
N ALA A 66 25.68 -1.48 -3.12
CA ALA A 66 27.03 -1.80 -3.55
C ALA A 66 27.69 -2.81 -2.60
N ARG A 67 27.61 -2.58 -1.28
CA ARG A 67 28.16 -3.50 -0.26
C ARG A 67 27.49 -4.86 -0.27
N LEU A 68 26.17 -4.89 -0.48
CA LEU A 68 25.47 -6.16 -0.67
C LEU A 68 25.98 -6.86 -1.94
N ALA A 69 26.14 -6.16 -3.06
CA ALA A 69 26.63 -6.75 -4.30
C ALA A 69 28.06 -7.33 -4.22
N GLU A 70 28.91 -6.81 -3.33
CA GLU A 70 30.27 -7.36 -3.09
C GLU A 70 30.26 -8.80 -2.54
N GLY A 71 29.14 -9.28 -2.00
CA GLY A 71 29.02 -10.62 -1.45
C GLY A 71 29.82 -10.82 -0.16
N SER A 72 30.17 -9.74 0.55
CA SER A 72 30.90 -9.84 1.83
C SER A 72 29.99 -10.38 2.94
N ASP A 73 30.51 -11.28 3.77
CA ASP A 73 29.85 -11.75 5.00
C ASP A 73 29.83 -10.70 6.13
N LYS A 74 30.47 -9.53 5.90
CA LYS A 74 30.46 -8.45 6.88
C LYS A 74 29.05 -7.85 6.99
N PRO A 75 28.55 -7.61 8.21
CA PRO A 75 27.27 -6.92 8.40
C PRO A 75 27.28 -5.54 7.73
N VAL A 76 26.21 -5.23 7.01
CA VAL A 76 25.97 -3.88 6.50
C VAL A 76 25.15 -3.12 7.56
N HIS A 77 25.59 -1.92 7.89
CA HIS A 77 24.89 -1.03 8.81
C HIS A 77 24.47 0.21 8.03
N VAL A 78 23.20 0.55 8.14
CA VAL A 78 22.63 1.74 7.51
C VAL A 78 21.84 2.51 8.55
N ARG A 79 22.03 3.82 8.59
CA ARG A 79 21.31 4.72 9.47
C ARG A 79 20.58 5.74 8.63
N TRP A 80 19.27 5.66 8.63
CA TRP A 80 18.39 6.57 7.92
C TRP A 80 18.17 7.81 8.78
N GLY A 81 18.50 8.98 8.21
CA GLY A 81 18.41 10.28 8.88
C GLY A 81 17.31 11.27 8.44
N PRO A 82 16.38 10.99 7.51
CA PRO A 82 15.29 11.93 7.21
C PRO A 82 14.46 12.34 8.44
N SER A 83 13.85 13.53 8.41
CA SER A 83 13.03 14.03 9.53
C SER A 83 11.79 13.19 9.81
N GLY A 84 11.08 12.75 8.77
CA GLY A 84 9.88 11.89 8.89
C GLY A 84 10.17 10.39 8.96
N PHE A 85 11.45 10.00 8.84
CA PHE A 85 11.89 8.61 8.80
C PHE A 85 13.30 8.46 9.37
N GLN A 86 13.39 8.00 10.61
CA GLN A 86 14.65 7.71 11.30
C GLN A 86 14.66 6.26 11.75
N ALA A 87 15.64 5.51 11.28
CA ALA A 87 15.80 4.11 11.62
C ALA A 87 17.24 3.65 11.44
N GLU A 88 17.63 2.60 12.18
CA GLU A 88 18.92 1.93 12.05
C GLU A 88 18.70 0.49 11.62
N TRP A 89 19.35 0.08 10.53
CA TRP A 89 19.25 -1.28 10.01
C TRP A 89 20.62 -1.97 10.07
N ARG A 90 20.62 -3.17 10.63
CA ARG A 90 21.74 -4.11 10.61
C ARG A 90 21.38 -5.30 9.74
N ILE A 91 22.02 -5.38 8.59
CA ILE A 91 21.78 -6.40 7.57
C ILE A 91 22.90 -7.44 7.66
N ASN A 92 22.54 -8.70 7.85
CA ASN A 92 23.45 -9.83 7.82
C ASN A 92 22.98 -10.81 6.74
N ARG A 93 23.91 -11.58 6.17
CA ARG A 93 23.60 -12.68 5.24
C ARG A 93 23.36 -13.97 6.04
N ASP A 94 22.38 -14.74 5.62
CA ASP A 94 22.12 -16.11 6.09
C ASP A 94 21.77 -16.98 4.88
N GLY A 95 22.80 -17.54 4.24
CA GLY A 95 22.66 -18.20 2.95
C GLY A 95 22.25 -17.22 1.84
N ASP A 96 21.14 -17.53 1.15
CA ASP A 96 20.56 -16.69 0.09
C ASP A 96 19.64 -15.58 0.64
N ASP A 97 19.36 -15.62 1.95
CA ASP A 97 18.51 -14.65 2.63
C ASP A 97 19.34 -13.56 3.31
N LEU A 98 18.72 -12.39 3.46
CA LEU A 98 19.15 -11.33 4.34
C LEU A 98 18.33 -11.38 5.62
N VAL A 99 19.02 -11.30 6.75
CA VAL A 99 18.44 -11.05 8.06
C VAL A 99 18.70 -9.60 8.41
N VAL A 100 17.64 -8.80 8.43
CA VAL A 100 17.71 -7.38 8.76
C VAL A 100 17.08 -7.14 10.13
N ASP A 101 17.91 -6.77 11.11
CA ASP A 101 17.45 -6.27 12.40
C ASP A 101 17.34 -4.74 12.31
N SER A 102 16.17 -4.21 12.65
CA SER A 102 15.87 -2.78 12.55
C SER A 102 15.52 -2.15 13.90
N HIS A 103 15.87 -0.88 14.06
CA HIS A 103 15.34 -0.01 15.11
C HIS A 103 14.70 1.21 14.44
N TRP A 104 13.51 1.58 14.89
CA TRP A 104 12.72 2.67 14.31
C TRP A 104 12.52 3.75 15.37
N ASP A 105 13.11 4.92 15.14
CA ASP A 105 13.04 6.06 16.07
C ASP A 105 11.83 6.94 15.72
N THR A 106 11.79 7.40 14.47
CA THR A 106 10.76 8.32 13.98
C THR A 106 10.18 7.77 12.69
N VAL A 107 8.86 7.62 12.63
CA VAL A 107 8.15 7.31 11.39
C VAL A 107 6.87 8.12 11.37
N ASP A 108 6.72 8.95 10.35
CA ASP A 108 5.50 9.74 10.16
C ASP A 108 4.25 8.87 10.22
N TRP A 109 3.21 9.40 10.84
CA TRP A 109 1.93 8.71 11.10
C TRP A 109 1.99 7.55 12.11
N GLY A 110 3.10 7.43 12.84
CA GLY A 110 3.19 6.69 14.09
C GLY A 110 3.28 5.15 14.07
N PRO A 111 3.70 4.45 13.00
CA PRO A 111 3.85 2.99 13.05
C PRO A 111 5.12 2.51 13.77
N ALA A 112 5.97 3.41 14.31
CA ALA A 112 7.27 3.06 14.89
C ALA A 112 7.20 1.96 15.97
N ASP A 113 6.22 2.02 16.90
CA ASP A 113 6.03 0.99 17.92
C ASP A 113 5.73 -0.39 17.32
N LEU A 114 4.91 -0.42 16.27
CA LEU A 114 4.54 -1.67 15.60
C LEU A 114 5.72 -2.22 14.78
N LEU A 115 6.47 -1.34 14.13
CA LEU A 115 7.68 -1.67 13.40
C LEU A 115 8.76 -2.24 14.33
N ASN A 116 8.97 -1.64 15.50
CA ASN A 116 9.90 -2.16 16.51
C ASN A 116 9.45 -3.52 17.08
N LYS A 117 8.14 -3.77 17.21
CA LYS A 117 7.62 -5.11 17.55
C LYS A 117 7.84 -6.15 16.45
N ARG A 118 8.03 -5.70 15.20
CA ARG A 118 8.30 -6.52 14.01
C ARG A 118 9.66 -6.18 13.40
N SER A 119 10.64 -5.90 14.24
CA SER A 119 11.93 -5.32 13.86
C SER A 119 12.83 -6.23 13.02
N ARG A 120 12.60 -7.54 13.04
CA ARG A 120 13.41 -8.50 12.29
C ARG A 120 12.73 -8.90 10.99
N LEU A 121 13.40 -8.66 9.88
CA LEU A 121 13.00 -9.07 8.54
C LEU A 121 13.91 -10.19 8.05
N VAL A 122 13.33 -11.22 7.44
CA VAL A 122 14.05 -12.26 6.70
C VAL A 122 13.52 -12.26 5.28
N VAL A 123 14.41 -12.08 4.30
CA VAL A 123 14.01 -11.86 2.91
C VAL A 123 15.12 -12.33 1.96
N PRO A 124 14.78 -12.96 0.81
CA PRO A 124 15.80 -13.29 -0.20
C PRO A 124 16.58 -12.04 -0.63
N GLU A 125 17.90 -12.11 -0.67
CA GLU A 125 18.74 -10.96 -1.04
C GLU A 125 18.34 -10.41 -2.42
N ALA A 126 18.13 -11.30 -3.37
CA ALA A 126 17.70 -10.95 -4.73
C ALA A 126 16.42 -10.10 -4.70
N HIS A 127 15.44 -10.49 -3.88
CA HIS A 127 14.19 -9.77 -3.73
C HIS A 127 14.42 -8.40 -3.09
N PHE A 128 15.10 -8.34 -1.95
CA PHE A 128 15.41 -7.09 -1.25
C PHE A 128 16.14 -6.08 -2.15
N ARG A 129 17.17 -6.55 -2.88
CA ARG A 129 17.91 -5.71 -3.83
C ARG A 129 17.03 -5.24 -4.97
N SER A 130 16.19 -6.11 -5.53
CA SER A 130 15.31 -5.75 -6.64
C SER A 130 14.34 -4.62 -6.28
N GLU A 131 13.79 -4.61 -5.06
CA GLU A 131 12.90 -3.56 -4.57
C GLU A 131 13.59 -2.19 -4.54
N TRP A 132 14.80 -2.11 -4.00
CA TRP A 132 15.56 -0.85 -3.97
C TRP A 132 16.06 -0.42 -5.35
N LEU A 133 16.42 -1.37 -6.22
CA LEU A 133 16.82 -1.06 -7.60
C LEU A 133 15.67 -0.44 -8.42
N LYS A 134 14.39 -0.74 -8.11
CA LYS A 134 13.24 -0.04 -8.73
C LYS A 134 13.27 1.46 -8.41
N VAL A 135 13.53 1.79 -7.15
CA VAL A 135 13.61 3.18 -6.66
C VAL A 135 14.73 3.92 -7.38
N LEU A 136 15.94 3.36 -7.37
CA LEU A 136 17.09 3.98 -8.05
C LEU A 136 16.86 4.15 -9.55
N ARG A 137 16.21 3.18 -10.21
CA ARG A 137 15.91 3.25 -11.63
C ARG A 137 14.93 4.40 -11.94
N LEU A 138 13.86 4.52 -11.16
CA LEU A 138 12.92 5.65 -11.30
C LEU A 138 13.64 6.99 -11.25
N LEU A 139 14.50 7.18 -10.24
CA LEU A 139 15.24 8.43 -10.06
C LEU A 139 16.15 8.74 -11.25
N VAL A 140 16.91 7.75 -11.72
CA VAL A 140 17.82 7.92 -12.86
C VAL A 140 17.05 8.20 -14.15
N ASP A 141 15.95 7.48 -14.39
CA ASP A 141 15.11 7.66 -15.57
C ASP A 141 14.48 9.06 -15.58
N ASP A 142 14.01 9.55 -14.43
CA ASP A 142 13.44 10.90 -14.33
C ASP A 142 14.51 11.99 -14.51
N ILE A 143 15.67 11.87 -13.86
CA ILE A 143 16.81 12.79 -14.04
C ILE A 143 17.22 12.87 -15.52
N ALA A 144 17.32 11.72 -16.19
CA ALA A 144 17.68 11.64 -17.60
C ALA A 144 16.59 12.25 -18.50
N ALA A 145 15.31 11.96 -18.23
CA ALA A 145 14.19 12.47 -19.00
C ALA A 145 14.06 14.00 -18.92
N ARG A 146 14.39 14.60 -17.76
CA ARG A 146 14.38 16.05 -17.55
C ARG A 146 15.69 16.73 -17.94
N SER A 147 16.69 15.95 -18.37
CA SER A 147 18.02 16.46 -18.72
C SER A 147 18.65 17.31 -17.61
N VAL A 148 18.47 16.90 -16.35
CA VAL A 148 18.98 17.67 -15.19
C VAL A 148 20.51 17.74 -15.26
N VAL A 149 21.06 18.95 -15.13
CA VAL A 149 22.50 19.20 -15.13
C VAL A 149 22.98 19.29 -13.68
N MET A 150 24.06 18.60 -13.35
CA MET A 150 24.63 18.56 -12.00
C MET A 150 26.10 19.03 -12.00
N GLU A 151 26.53 19.75 -10.97
CA GLU A 151 27.95 20.09 -10.78
C GLU A 151 28.77 18.88 -10.33
N ASP A 152 28.26 18.09 -9.38
CA ASP A 152 28.84 16.85 -8.87
C ASP A 152 28.00 15.64 -9.27
N THR A 153 28.57 14.76 -10.11
CA THR A 153 27.91 13.53 -10.58
C THR A 153 28.30 12.29 -9.77
N LEU A 154 29.10 12.39 -8.71
CA LEU A 154 29.66 11.23 -8.00
C LEU A 154 28.58 10.23 -7.55
N ILE A 155 27.56 10.72 -6.84
CA ILE A 155 26.44 9.88 -6.36
C ILE A 155 25.64 9.32 -7.54
N PHE A 156 25.40 10.14 -8.56
CA PHE A 156 24.66 9.71 -9.75
C PHE A 156 25.38 8.59 -10.51
N ASP A 157 26.70 8.71 -10.69
CA ASP A 157 27.54 7.70 -11.32
C ASP A 157 27.61 6.42 -10.49
N GLN A 158 27.67 6.53 -9.15
CA GLN A 158 27.59 5.39 -8.25
C GLN A 158 26.25 4.66 -8.36
N VAL A 159 25.13 5.39 -8.39
CA VAL A 159 23.80 4.81 -8.59
C VAL A 159 23.70 4.08 -9.93
N ARG A 160 24.23 4.67 -11.01
CA ARG A 160 24.27 4.02 -12.33
C ARG A 160 25.12 2.75 -12.33
N ALA A 161 26.25 2.75 -11.62
CA ALA A 161 27.08 1.55 -11.48
C ALA A 161 26.34 0.42 -10.74
N VAL A 162 25.63 0.75 -9.65
CA VAL A 162 24.79 -0.20 -8.90
C VAL A 162 23.68 -0.79 -9.80
N LEU A 163 22.99 0.05 -10.58
CA LEU A 163 21.96 -0.39 -11.51
C LEU A 163 22.50 -1.31 -12.61
N ALA A 164 23.67 -0.98 -13.18
CA ALA A 164 24.32 -1.82 -14.18
C ALA A 164 24.67 -3.21 -13.63
N ALA A 165 25.16 -3.29 -12.39
CA ALA A 165 25.47 -4.56 -11.73
C ALA A 165 24.23 -5.41 -11.40
N GLY A 166 23.06 -4.79 -11.22
CA GLY A 166 21.81 -5.46 -10.85
C GLY A 166 20.99 -6.07 -11.99
N THR A 167 21.41 -5.92 -13.25
CA THR A 167 20.59 -6.27 -14.44
C THR A 167 20.81 -7.72 -14.96
N LEU A 168 21.29 -8.65 -14.12
CA LEU A 168 21.36 -10.08 -14.47
C LEU A 168 20.00 -10.77 -14.20
N PRO A 169 19.48 -11.63 -15.10
CA PRO A 169 18.05 -11.95 -15.16
C PRO A 169 17.60 -13.00 -14.13
N LEU A 170 16.49 -12.72 -13.43
CA LEU A 170 15.76 -13.64 -12.55
C LEU A 170 14.41 -14.01 -13.18
N ALA A 171 14.15 -15.32 -13.33
CA ALA A 171 12.90 -15.85 -13.86
C ALA A 171 12.02 -16.45 -12.74
N SER A 172 10.73 -16.06 -12.77
CA SER A 172 9.52 -16.82 -12.39
C SER A 172 9.16 -17.03 -10.92
N ALA A 173 8.02 -16.45 -10.49
CA ALA A 173 7.17 -16.99 -9.41
C ALA A 173 5.71 -16.49 -9.53
N GLU A 174 4.81 -17.36 -10.00
CA GLU A 174 3.35 -17.25 -9.82
C GLU A 174 2.81 -18.59 -9.31
N GLN A 175 1.82 -18.53 -8.41
CA GLN A 175 0.69 -19.46 -8.17
C GLN A 175 0.49 -19.85 -6.69
N ILE A 176 -0.70 -19.54 -6.16
CA ILE A 176 -1.75 -20.49 -5.71
C ILE A 176 -2.77 -19.76 -4.79
N GLN A 177 -4.05 -19.79 -5.17
CA GLN A 177 -5.22 -19.58 -4.32
C GLN A 177 -6.24 -20.70 -4.60
N ARG A 178 -7.01 -21.14 -3.57
CA ARG A 178 -8.47 -21.44 -3.62
C ARG A 178 -8.99 -22.17 -2.37
N GLY A 179 -10.23 -21.86 -1.97
CA GLY A 179 -11.15 -22.79 -1.28
C GLY A 179 -12.22 -22.13 -0.39
N ALA A 180 -13.50 -22.23 -0.75
CA ALA A 180 -14.67 -21.52 -0.18
C ALA A 180 -15.70 -22.42 0.56
N ARG A 181 -16.64 -21.83 1.35
CA ARG A 181 -18.13 -22.10 1.40
C ARG A 181 -18.86 -21.58 2.68
N ILE A 182 -20.18 -21.31 2.56
CA ILE A 182 -21.13 -20.59 3.47
C ILE A 182 -22.33 -21.46 3.92
N PRO A 183 -23.13 -21.05 4.96
CA PRO A 183 -24.57 -20.74 4.74
C PRO A 183 -25.20 -19.56 5.58
N ARG A 184 -26.41 -19.16 5.14
CA ARG A 184 -27.31 -17.99 5.42
C ARG A 184 -27.98 -17.88 6.82
N THR A 185 -28.49 -16.68 7.21
CA THR A 185 -29.89 -16.31 7.67
C THR A 185 -30.04 -14.80 8.02
N THR A 186 -31.26 -14.27 7.90
CA THR A 186 -31.86 -12.91 7.81
C THR A 186 -32.09 -12.11 9.13
N GLY A 187 -32.10 -10.77 9.08
CA GLY A 187 -32.80 -9.88 10.05
C GLY A 187 -32.14 -8.52 10.39
N ASN A 188 -32.88 -7.43 10.13
CA ASN A 188 -32.53 -5.99 10.00
C ASN A 188 -31.76 -5.23 11.10
N THR A 189 -30.88 -4.35 10.61
CA THR A 189 -30.23 -3.14 11.19
C THR A 189 -29.38 -3.32 12.46
N VAL A 190 -28.10 -2.96 12.34
CA VAL A 190 -26.99 -3.51 13.14
C VAL A 190 -25.87 -2.44 13.23
N GLU A 191 -25.43 -2.07 14.45
CA GLU A 191 -24.43 -1.03 14.73
C GLU A 191 -22.98 -1.59 14.77
N PHE A 192 -21.97 -0.70 14.83
CA PHE A 192 -20.55 -1.05 14.86
C PHE A 192 -19.95 -0.78 16.23
N ARG A 193 -19.11 -1.70 16.74
CA ARG A 193 -18.25 -1.42 17.89
C ARG A 193 -16.85 -1.99 17.71
N ALA A 194 -15.86 -1.12 17.82
CA ALA A 194 -14.49 -1.52 18.14
C ALA A 194 -14.45 -2.01 19.59
N ALA A 195 -13.75 -3.12 19.84
CA ALA A 195 -13.63 -3.73 21.16
C ALA A 195 -12.75 -2.88 22.10
N ALA A 196 -13.28 -1.76 22.59
CA ALA A 196 -12.83 -1.04 23.77
C ALA A 196 -13.76 0.16 24.03
N GLU A 197 -14.98 -0.07 24.56
CA GLU A 197 -15.69 0.82 25.50
C GLU A 197 -17.14 0.33 25.73
N GLU A 198 -17.47 0.05 26.99
CA GLU A 198 -18.83 -0.27 27.43
C GLU A 198 -19.70 1.00 27.41
N SER A 199 -20.55 1.14 26.39
CA SER A 199 -21.73 2.03 26.46
C SER A 199 -23.02 1.24 26.16
N LYS A 200 -24.19 1.73 26.56
CA LYS A 200 -25.48 0.99 26.50
C LYS A 200 -26.35 1.43 25.31
N GLU A 201 -25.99 1.08 24.08
CA GLU A 201 -26.84 1.31 22.90
C GLU A 201 -26.97 0.03 22.04
N SER A 202 -28.19 -0.18 21.54
CA SER A 202 -28.74 -1.44 21.06
C SER A 202 -28.66 -1.56 19.53
N GLY A 203 -27.50 -1.89 18.99
CA GLY A 203 -27.38 -2.44 17.64
C GLY A 203 -26.63 -3.76 17.66
N ALA A 204 -27.00 -4.70 16.79
CA ALA A 204 -26.20 -5.92 16.61
C ALA A 204 -24.84 -5.56 15.98
N VAL A 205 -23.89 -6.49 15.82
CA VAL A 205 -22.58 -6.24 15.14
C VAL A 205 -22.53 -6.93 13.77
N LEU A 206 -22.27 -6.17 12.68
CA LEU A 206 -22.15 -6.73 11.31
C LEU A 206 -20.76 -7.26 11.01
N TRP A 207 -19.74 -6.57 11.51
CA TRP A 207 -18.34 -6.83 11.18
C TRP A 207 -17.42 -6.31 12.28
N ALA A 208 -16.74 -7.24 12.98
CA ALA A 208 -15.72 -6.94 13.95
C ALA A 208 -14.36 -6.82 13.24
N VAL A 209 -13.93 -5.60 12.94
CA VAL A 209 -12.64 -5.29 12.31
C VAL A 209 -11.72 -4.51 13.21
N ASP A 210 -10.42 -4.61 12.92
CA ASP A 210 -9.47 -3.65 13.43
C ASP A 210 -9.80 -2.23 12.95
N SER A 211 -9.34 -1.24 13.72
CA SER A 211 -9.64 0.17 13.46
C SER A 211 -9.04 0.69 12.14
N ALA A 212 -7.98 0.06 11.62
CA ALA A 212 -7.34 0.49 10.38
C ALA A 212 -8.15 0.07 9.15
N VAL A 213 -8.63 -1.18 9.13
CA VAL A 213 -9.52 -1.71 8.09
C VAL A 213 -10.85 -0.95 8.08
N ALA A 214 -11.40 -0.64 9.26
CA ALA A 214 -12.60 0.19 9.37
C ALA A 214 -12.37 1.57 8.73
N ARG A 215 -11.28 2.27 9.08
CA ARG A 215 -10.94 3.58 8.50
C ARG A 215 -10.70 3.53 7.00
N LEU A 216 -10.01 2.50 6.51
CA LEU A 216 -9.77 2.33 5.08
C LEU A 216 -11.10 2.14 4.33
N PHE A 217 -11.98 1.29 4.86
CA PHE A 217 -13.28 1.02 4.25
C PHE A 217 -14.19 2.24 4.25
N THR A 218 -14.28 2.98 5.37
CA THR A 218 -15.07 4.22 5.45
C THR A 218 -14.51 5.32 4.54
N GLY A 219 -13.19 5.45 4.45
CA GLY A 219 -12.52 6.35 3.51
C GLY A 219 -12.83 6.01 2.04
N HIS A 220 -12.77 4.73 1.68
CA HIS A 220 -13.14 4.27 0.34
C HIS A 220 -14.63 4.53 0.04
N ALA A 221 -15.52 4.27 1.00
CA ALA A 221 -16.94 4.55 0.88
C ALA A 221 -17.21 6.04 0.62
N ALA A 222 -16.51 6.94 1.30
CA ALA A 222 -16.61 8.38 1.10
C ALA A 222 -16.17 8.81 -0.31
N LEU A 223 -15.05 8.26 -0.81
CA LEU A 223 -14.55 8.55 -2.16
C LEU A 223 -15.54 8.08 -3.24
N VAL A 224 -16.06 6.86 -3.13
CA VAL A 224 -17.03 6.34 -4.11
C VAL A 224 -18.36 7.08 -4.00
N SER A 225 -18.80 7.45 -2.79
CA SER A 225 -19.98 8.29 -2.58
C SER A 225 -19.85 9.64 -3.30
N GLN A 226 -18.68 10.29 -3.20
CA GLN A 226 -18.41 11.53 -3.93
C GLN A 226 -18.43 11.32 -5.45
N LEU A 227 -17.86 10.22 -5.94
CA LEU A 227 -17.85 9.88 -7.37
C LEU A 227 -19.25 9.60 -7.93
N LEU A 228 -20.13 8.99 -7.14
CA LEU A 228 -21.50 8.64 -7.53
C LEU A 228 -22.51 9.77 -7.27
N GLY A 229 -22.18 10.73 -6.42
CA GLY A 229 -23.07 11.83 -6.03
C GLY A 229 -24.21 11.42 -5.11
N ILE A 230 -24.11 10.27 -4.43
CA ILE A 230 -25.12 9.77 -3.48
C ILE A 230 -24.46 9.29 -2.18
N PRO A 231 -25.13 9.38 -1.02
CA PRO A 231 -24.58 8.90 0.25
C PRO A 231 -24.30 7.40 0.23
N SER A 232 -23.21 6.96 0.87
CA SER A 232 -22.87 5.53 0.97
C SER A 232 -23.71 4.73 1.96
N GLY A 233 -24.41 5.42 2.87
CA GLY A 233 -25.02 4.79 4.04
C GLY A 233 -24.01 4.32 5.09
N ILE A 234 -22.71 4.62 4.94
CA ILE A 234 -21.65 4.25 5.86
C ILE A 234 -21.16 5.52 6.58
N GLY A 235 -21.40 5.60 7.88
CA GLY A 235 -20.96 6.70 8.75
C GLY A 235 -19.47 6.68 9.05
N ALA A 236 -18.94 7.83 9.49
CA ALA A 236 -17.53 7.97 9.89
C ALA A 236 -17.18 7.14 11.14
N ASP A 237 -18.17 6.85 11.98
CA ASP A 237 -18.13 5.92 13.12
C ASP A 237 -18.37 4.47 12.71
N ALA A 238 -18.33 4.18 11.41
CA ALA A 238 -18.64 2.93 10.75
C ALA A 238 -20.12 2.50 10.84
N ARG A 239 -21.05 3.28 11.42
CA ARG A 239 -22.47 2.90 11.43
C ARG A 239 -23.04 2.73 10.02
N ILE A 240 -23.87 1.71 9.82
CA ILE A 240 -24.50 1.44 8.52
C ILE A 240 -26.00 1.71 8.58
N ASP A 241 -26.44 2.63 7.74
CA ASP A 241 -27.81 2.72 7.28
C ASP A 241 -28.01 1.71 6.14
N GLY A 242 -28.70 0.60 6.43
CA GLY A 242 -28.90 -0.49 5.48
C GLY A 242 -29.71 -0.09 4.24
N GLU A 243 -30.61 0.89 4.35
CA GLU A 243 -31.40 1.35 3.20
C GLU A 243 -30.56 2.25 2.29
N ALA A 244 -29.82 3.20 2.87
CA ALA A 244 -28.90 4.04 2.11
C ALA A 244 -27.76 3.21 1.47
N LEU A 245 -27.23 2.22 2.19
CA LEU A 245 -26.21 1.31 1.66
C LEU A 245 -26.73 0.47 0.49
N ARG A 246 -28.02 0.06 0.53
CA ARG A 246 -28.66 -0.68 -0.57
C ARG A 246 -28.72 0.17 -1.84
N GLU A 247 -29.22 1.41 -1.72
CA GLU A 247 -29.32 2.35 -2.85
C GLU A 247 -27.93 2.65 -3.42
N PHE A 248 -26.95 2.88 -2.55
CA PHE A 248 -25.57 3.08 -2.93
C PHE A 248 -24.99 1.89 -3.72
N CYS A 249 -25.17 0.66 -3.22
CA CYS A 249 -24.70 -0.54 -3.92
C CYS A 249 -25.35 -0.72 -5.29
N GLU A 250 -26.64 -0.39 -5.41
CA GLU A 250 -27.37 -0.50 -6.68
C GLU A 250 -26.77 0.39 -7.78
N VAL A 251 -26.52 1.67 -7.45
CA VAL A 251 -25.92 2.64 -8.36
C VAL A 251 -24.46 2.30 -8.65
N ALA A 252 -23.70 1.85 -7.64
CA ALA A 252 -22.30 1.50 -7.81
C ALA A 252 -22.12 0.27 -8.71
N LEU A 253 -22.99 -0.74 -8.58
CA LEU A 253 -22.98 -1.93 -9.43
C LEU A 253 -23.36 -1.62 -10.88
N ASP A 254 -24.37 -0.76 -11.09
CA ASP A 254 -24.74 -0.31 -12.44
C ASP A 254 -23.57 0.44 -13.11
N ARG A 255 -22.91 1.36 -12.40
CA ARG A 255 -21.71 2.04 -12.90
C ARG A 255 -20.58 1.07 -13.22
N TYR A 256 -20.30 0.13 -12.32
CA TYR A 256 -19.29 -0.91 -12.54
C TYR A 256 -19.56 -1.71 -13.82
N GLY A 257 -20.83 -2.05 -14.06
CA GLY A 257 -21.25 -2.77 -15.26
C GLY A 257 -21.09 -1.98 -16.56
N ARG A 258 -21.19 -0.65 -16.50
CA ARG A 258 -21.10 0.25 -17.67
C ARG A 258 -19.70 0.78 -17.97
N THR A 259 -18.79 0.80 -16.99
CA THR A 259 -17.43 1.32 -17.20
C THR A 259 -16.56 0.30 -17.92
N ASP A 260 -15.85 0.69 -18.97
CA ASP A 260 -14.83 -0.13 -19.65
C ASP A 260 -13.41 0.11 -19.08
N GLN A 261 -13.28 0.98 -18.07
CA GLN A 261 -12.00 1.31 -17.45
C GLN A 261 -11.57 0.20 -16.49
N GLY A 262 -10.58 -0.61 -16.89
CA GLY A 262 -10.08 -1.74 -16.10
C GLY A 262 -9.57 -1.34 -14.70
N ILE A 263 -8.95 -0.15 -14.57
CA ILE A 263 -8.44 0.37 -13.30
C ILE A 263 -9.59 0.70 -12.34
N GLU A 264 -10.63 1.39 -12.80
CA GLU A 264 -11.81 1.71 -11.98
C GLU A 264 -12.48 0.43 -11.46
N ARG A 265 -12.60 -0.61 -12.32
CA ARG A 265 -13.10 -1.92 -11.91
C ARG A 265 -12.22 -2.55 -10.83
N SER A 266 -10.90 -2.57 -11.02
CA SER A 266 -9.96 -3.15 -10.05
C SER A 266 -10.02 -2.46 -8.68
N LEU A 267 -10.14 -1.12 -8.66
CA LEU A 267 -10.23 -0.36 -7.42
C LEU A 267 -11.57 -0.59 -6.68
N THR A 268 -12.67 -0.71 -7.43
CA THR A 268 -14.02 -0.79 -6.84
C THR A 268 -14.46 -2.21 -6.47
N VAL A 269 -13.90 -3.25 -7.09
CA VAL A 269 -14.39 -4.64 -6.93
C VAL A 269 -14.33 -5.15 -5.48
N GLY A 270 -13.19 -4.96 -4.80
CA GLY A 270 -13.01 -5.44 -3.42
C GLY A 270 -13.88 -4.68 -2.42
N PHE A 271 -14.05 -3.37 -2.66
CA PHE A 271 -14.94 -2.53 -1.89
C PHE A 271 -16.40 -2.98 -2.04
N LEU A 272 -16.88 -3.17 -3.27
CA LEU A 272 -18.25 -3.60 -3.56
C LEU A 272 -18.54 -4.99 -3.00
N ALA A 273 -17.61 -5.94 -3.12
CA ALA A 273 -17.77 -7.27 -2.53
C ALA A 273 -17.99 -7.20 -1.01
N THR A 274 -17.25 -6.32 -0.33
CA THR A 274 -17.36 -6.11 1.12
C THR A 274 -18.67 -5.39 1.48
N ALA A 275 -19.03 -4.34 0.75
CA ALA A 275 -20.28 -3.60 0.94
C ALA A 275 -21.53 -4.50 0.76
N LEU A 276 -21.50 -5.39 -0.23
CA LEU A 276 -22.58 -6.36 -0.47
C LEU A 276 -22.70 -7.42 0.63
N GLU A 277 -21.58 -7.83 1.24
CA GLU A 277 -21.62 -8.72 2.40
C GLU A 277 -22.21 -8.01 3.63
N LEU A 278 -21.83 -6.74 3.87
CA LEU A 278 -22.40 -5.93 4.94
C LEU A 278 -23.91 -5.75 4.76
N LEU A 279 -24.34 -5.44 3.53
CA LEU A 279 -25.75 -5.33 3.16
C LEU A 279 -26.51 -6.64 3.42
N HIS A 280 -25.91 -7.78 3.03
CA HIS A 280 -26.48 -9.11 3.29
C HIS A 280 -26.64 -9.40 4.78
N ARG A 281 -25.60 -9.12 5.58
CA ARG A 281 -25.62 -9.30 7.04
C ARG A 281 -26.61 -8.37 7.74
N ALA A 282 -26.84 -7.19 7.17
CA ALA A 282 -27.87 -6.26 7.61
C ALA A 282 -29.30 -6.72 7.26
N GLY A 283 -29.46 -7.90 6.64
CA GLY A 283 -30.77 -8.49 6.32
C GLY A 283 -31.35 -8.06 4.97
N HIS A 284 -30.60 -7.33 4.15
CA HIS A 284 -31.04 -6.85 2.85
C HIS A 284 -30.56 -7.78 1.72
N ASP A 285 -31.37 -7.86 0.66
CA ASP A 285 -31.01 -8.59 -0.55
C ASP A 285 -30.05 -7.78 -1.45
N VAL A 286 -29.24 -8.49 -2.24
CA VAL A 286 -28.35 -7.89 -3.24
C VAL A 286 -29.20 -7.24 -4.35
N PRO A 287 -28.90 -5.99 -4.78
CA PRO A 287 -29.66 -5.31 -5.81
C PRO A 287 -29.80 -6.12 -7.12
N PRO A 288 -30.98 -6.10 -7.77
CA PRO A 288 -31.23 -6.92 -8.95
C PRO A 288 -30.65 -6.35 -10.26
N THR A 289 -30.03 -5.16 -10.24
CA THR A 289 -29.61 -4.38 -11.42
C THR A 289 -28.48 -5.00 -12.23
N VAL A 290 -27.86 -6.07 -11.75
CA VAL A 290 -26.79 -6.79 -12.43
C VAL A 290 -27.30 -7.96 -13.28
N SER A 291 -26.62 -8.22 -14.40
CA SER A 291 -26.90 -9.40 -15.24
C SER A 291 -26.79 -10.69 -14.43
N ALA A 292 -27.40 -11.79 -14.88
CA ALA A 292 -27.33 -13.07 -14.15
C ALA A 292 -25.87 -13.55 -13.93
N GLU A 293 -25.00 -13.30 -14.90
CA GLU A 293 -23.56 -13.59 -14.82
C GLU A 293 -22.86 -12.69 -13.79
N GLN A 294 -23.09 -11.37 -13.85
CA GLN A 294 -22.53 -10.44 -12.88
C GLN A 294 -23.01 -10.76 -11.46
N ARG A 295 -24.29 -11.11 -11.30
CA ARG A 295 -24.85 -11.54 -10.01
C ARG A 295 -24.14 -12.78 -9.47
N ALA A 296 -23.84 -13.75 -10.33
CA ALA A 296 -23.07 -14.93 -9.95
C ALA A 296 -21.63 -14.56 -9.53
N ALA A 297 -20.98 -13.65 -10.28
CA ALA A 297 -19.63 -13.18 -9.96
C ALA A 297 -19.59 -12.42 -8.62
N TRP A 298 -20.53 -11.50 -8.39
CA TRP A 298 -20.64 -10.76 -7.13
C TRP A 298 -20.97 -11.66 -5.95
N THR A 299 -21.83 -12.65 -6.17
CA THR A 299 -22.12 -13.69 -5.17
C THR A 299 -20.82 -14.43 -4.82
N ALA A 300 -20.05 -14.89 -5.81
CA ALA A 300 -18.80 -15.60 -5.56
C ALA A 300 -17.76 -14.74 -4.82
N LEU A 301 -17.61 -13.46 -5.17
CA LEU A 301 -16.68 -12.53 -4.50
C LEU A 301 -17.10 -12.22 -3.06
N ARG A 302 -18.38 -11.94 -2.85
CA ARG A 302 -18.95 -11.78 -1.51
C ARG A 302 -18.69 -13.03 -0.67
N ASP A 303 -18.96 -14.20 -1.24
CA ASP A 303 -18.79 -15.48 -0.58
C ASP A 303 -17.32 -15.78 -0.24
N GLN A 304 -16.37 -15.22 -0.99
CA GLN A 304 -14.94 -15.24 -0.70
C GLN A 304 -14.54 -14.31 0.45
N HIS A 305 -15.19 -13.15 0.59
CA HIS A 305 -14.90 -12.17 1.65
C HIS A 305 -15.55 -12.55 2.98
N ALA A 306 -16.72 -13.18 2.96
CA ALA A 306 -17.50 -13.50 4.17
C ALA A 306 -16.70 -14.20 5.30
N PRO A 307 -15.80 -15.19 5.03
CA PRO A 307 -14.99 -15.82 6.07
C PRO A 307 -13.97 -14.89 6.75
N GLN A 308 -13.60 -13.78 6.09
CA GLN A 308 -12.65 -12.78 6.62
C GLN A 308 -13.33 -11.71 7.47
N MET A 309 -14.66 -11.78 7.59
CA MET A 309 -15.46 -10.80 8.31
C MET A 309 -16.05 -11.45 9.58
N PRO A 310 -15.32 -11.54 10.69
CA PRO A 310 -15.89 -12.05 11.93
C PRO A 310 -16.99 -11.10 12.45
N ARG A 311 -17.91 -11.63 13.25
CA ARG A 311 -18.96 -10.87 13.97
C ARG A 311 -18.51 -10.60 15.40
#